data_AF-A0A497P6S3-F1
#
_entry.id   AF-A0A497P6S3-F1
#
_cell.length_a   1.000
_cell.length_b   1.000
_cell.length_c   1.000
_cell.angle_alpha   90.00
_cell.angle_beta   90.00
_cell.angle_gamma   90.00
#
_symmetry.space_group_name_H-M   'P 1'
#
loop_
_entity.id
_entity.type
_entity.pdbx_description
1 polymer ?
#
loop_
_entity_poly.entity_id
_entity_poly.type
_entity_poly.pdbx_seq_one_letter_code
_entity_poly.pdbx_strand_id
1 'polypeptide(L)'
;MKEKRGDEYEVLEEVFDRSTLMVIYDFMNKGKIDEIHGVVNAGKEARIYWGKDREGRELAIKIYLTVSAEFKKGMLPYIRGDPRFTHVRKDTRSLIYAWAQKEFKNLQRAMEAGVRVPEPIAVSKNVLIMSFIGKNGVNAPLLKEVSLKNPKQIYRRLLTYVKKLYQKAKLVHADLSEYNVMIWRNAPVLFDVSQAVTLDHPMADQFLRRDLENLYRYFKKLSVDVLSVEEMYRRVTGGKT
;
A
#
# COMPACT_ATOMS: atom_id res chain seq x y z
N MET A 1 -10.62 -12.06 -29.88
CA MET A 1 -9.20 -12.39 -29.61
C MET A 1 -8.20 -11.31 -30.06
N LYS A 2 -8.54 -10.44 -31.03
CA LYS A 2 -7.71 -9.28 -31.42
C LYS A 2 -7.85 -8.07 -30.47
N GLU A 3 -9.05 -7.77 -29.97
CA GLU A 3 -9.29 -6.62 -29.06
C GLU A 3 -8.52 -6.73 -27.74
N LYS A 4 -8.57 -7.89 -27.05
CA LYS A 4 -7.81 -8.14 -25.82
C LYS A 4 -6.30 -7.92 -25.95
N ARG A 5 -5.71 -8.17 -27.13
CA ARG A 5 -4.29 -7.91 -27.39
C ARG A 5 -4.03 -6.41 -27.56
N GLY A 6 -4.90 -5.69 -28.27
CA GLY A 6 -4.78 -4.23 -28.42
C GLY A 6 -4.79 -3.51 -27.07
N ASP A 7 -5.73 -3.87 -26.20
CA ASP A 7 -5.84 -3.31 -24.85
C ASP A 7 -4.60 -3.63 -23.99
N GLU A 8 -4.07 -4.86 -24.06
CA GLU A 8 -2.82 -5.23 -23.35
C GLU A 8 -1.60 -4.45 -23.85
N TYR A 9 -1.51 -4.18 -25.17
CA TYR A 9 -0.43 -3.38 -25.76
C TYR A 9 -0.55 -1.89 -25.41
N GLU A 10 -1.75 -1.30 -25.47
CA GLU A 10 -1.97 0.09 -25.01
C GLU A 10 -1.70 0.25 -23.51
N VAL A 11 -2.07 -0.74 -22.69
CA VAL A 11 -1.78 -0.77 -21.24
C VAL A 11 -0.28 -0.92 -20.97
N LEU A 12 0.45 -1.69 -21.78
CA LEU A 12 1.91 -1.75 -21.74
C LEU A 12 2.53 -0.38 -22.09
N GLU A 13 2.04 0.30 -23.13
CA GLU A 13 2.56 1.62 -23.53
C GLU A 13 2.32 2.72 -22.47
N GLU A 14 1.25 2.64 -21.67
CA GLU A 14 0.91 3.69 -20.70
C GLU A 14 1.81 3.73 -19.45
N VAL A 15 2.47 2.62 -19.09
CA VAL A 15 3.35 2.52 -17.90
C VAL A 15 4.83 2.44 -18.25
N PHE A 16 5.15 1.82 -19.38
CA PHE A 16 6.54 1.51 -19.73
C PHE A 16 7.16 2.61 -20.60
N ASP A 17 7.24 3.82 -20.04
CA ASP A 17 8.10 4.84 -20.65
C ASP A 17 9.57 4.37 -20.63
N ARG A 18 10.42 4.95 -21.50
CA ARG A 18 11.84 4.56 -21.61
C ARG A 18 12.54 4.55 -20.25
N SER A 19 12.21 5.49 -19.36
CA SER A 19 12.82 5.56 -18.03
C SER A 19 12.43 4.36 -17.15
N THR A 20 11.17 3.95 -17.20
CA THR A 20 10.63 2.80 -16.46
C THR A 20 11.22 1.50 -16.98
N LEU A 21 11.32 1.32 -18.30
CA LEU A 21 11.98 0.16 -18.90
C LEU A 21 13.44 0.01 -18.46
N MET A 22 14.20 1.11 -18.41
CA MET A 22 15.58 1.07 -17.92
C MET A 22 15.68 0.67 -16.44
N VAL A 23 14.71 1.06 -15.61
CA VAL A 23 14.67 0.64 -14.19
C VAL A 23 14.39 -0.85 -14.08
N ILE A 24 13.44 -1.35 -14.86
CA ILE A 24 13.11 -2.78 -14.88
C ILE A 24 14.33 -3.60 -15.35
N TYR A 25 14.99 -3.17 -16.41
CA TYR A 25 16.21 -3.81 -16.90
C TYR A 25 17.34 -3.81 -15.85
N ASP A 26 17.52 -2.70 -15.12
CA ASP A 26 18.47 -2.62 -14.00
C ASP A 26 18.13 -3.62 -12.87
N PHE A 27 16.84 -3.76 -12.52
CA PHE A 27 16.41 -4.74 -11.54
C PHE A 27 16.61 -6.19 -12.00
N MET A 28 16.42 -6.47 -13.29
CA MET A 28 16.70 -7.80 -13.86
C MET A 28 18.21 -8.12 -13.81
N ASN A 29 19.06 -7.18 -14.20
CA ASN A 29 20.52 -7.35 -14.14
C ASN A 29 21.01 -7.56 -12.70
N LYS A 30 20.41 -6.88 -11.72
CA LYS A 30 20.69 -7.05 -10.29
C LYS A 30 20.08 -8.31 -9.68
N GLY A 31 19.36 -9.11 -10.46
CA GLY A 31 18.70 -10.34 -10.00
C GLY A 31 17.56 -10.11 -9.01
N LYS A 32 17.00 -8.89 -8.97
CA LYS A 32 15.82 -8.56 -8.14
C LYS A 32 14.52 -9.01 -8.79
N ILE A 33 14.52 -9.11 -10.11
CA ILE A 33 13.45 -9.67 -10.94
C ILE A 33 14.12 -10.68 -11.87
N ASP A 34 13.49 -11.82 -12.07
CA ASP A 34 13.87 -12.82 -13.07
C ASP A 34 12.80 -12.90 -14.16
N GLU A 35 11.53 -13.00 -13.75
CA GLU A 35 10.37 -13.05 -14.64
C GLU A 35 9.38 -11.94 -14.30
N ILE A 36 8.79 -11.33 -15.33
CA ILE A 36 7.62 -10.46 -15.22
C ILE A 36 6.49 -11.09 -16.02
N HIS A 37 5.35 -11.27 -15.37
CA HIS A 37 4.13 -11.80 -15.96
C HIS A 37 3.08 -10.68 -16.10
N GLY A 38 1.81 -11.04 -16.32
CA GLY A 38 0.73 -10.09 -16.56
C GLY A 38 0.40 -9.18 -15.37
N VAL A 39 -0.42 -8.16 -15.66
CA VAL A 39 -0.98 -7.24 -14.67
C VAL A 39 -1.95 -8.00 -13.77
N VAL A 40 -1.74 -7.91 -12.45
CA VAL A 40 -2.64 -8.47 -11.44
C VAL A 40 -3.58 -7.45 -10.83
N ASN A 41 -3.27 -6.15 -10.95
CA ASN A 41 -4.15 -5.08 -10.53
C ASN A 41 -3.85 -3.81 -11.33
N ALA A 42 -4.90 -3.14 -11.80
CA ALA A 42 -4.82 -1.83 -12.45
C ALA A 42 -5.59 -0.80 -11.62
N GLY A 43 -4.87 0.15 -11.05
CA GLY A 43 -5.44 1.28 -10.32
C GLY A 43 -5.20 2.60 -11.06
N LYS A 44 -5.86 3.66 -10.58
CA LYS A 44 -5.70 5.03 -11.11
C LYS A 44 -4.29 5.60 -10.92
N GLU A 45 -3.53 5.03 -9.97
CA GLU A 45 -2.27 5.59 -9.47
C GLU A 45 -1.05 4.73 -9.86
N ALA A 46 -1.27 3.44 -10.00
CA ALA A 46 -0.24 2.47 -10.30
C ALA A 46 -0.84 1.22 -10.94
N ARG A 47 0.02 0.48 -11.64
CA ARG A 47 -0.24 -0.88 -12.10
C ARG A 47 0.63 -1.85 -11.31
N ILE A 48 0.08 -3.00 -10.96
CA ILE A 48 0.80 -4.04 -10.23
C ILE A 48 0.97 -5.22 -11.17
N TYR A 49 2.21 -5.58 -11.44
CA TYR A 49 2.59 -6.76 -12.20
C TYR A 49 2.99 -7.88 -11.24
N TRP A 50 2.62 -9.11 -11.58
CA TRP A 50 3.17 -10.28 -10.91
C TRP A 50 4.50 -10.66 -11.57
N GLY A 51 5.46 -11.08 -10.77
CA GLY A 51 6.75 -11.55 -11.25
C GLY A 51 7.38 -12.52 -10.28
N LYS A 52 8.60 -12.94 -10.58
CA LYS A 52 9.42 -13.79 -9.70
C LYS A 52 10.84 -13.29 -9.66
N ASP A 53 11.54 -13.58 -8.56
CA ASP A 53 13.00 -13.48 -8.50
C ASP A 53 13.67 -14.79 -8.93
N ARG A 54 15.01 -14.82 -8.90
CA ARG A 54 15.82 -15.98 -9.29
C ARG A 54 15.62 -17.22 -8.40
N GLU A 55 15.07 -17.03 -7.20
CA GLU A 55 14.75 -18.11 -6.27
C GLU A 55 13.30 -18.61 -6.47
N GLY A 56 12.57 -18.05 -7.44
CA GLY A 56 11.18 -18.38 -7.72
C GLY A 56 10.19 -17.78 -6.71
N ARG A 57 10.61 -16.84 -5.85
CA ARG A 57 9.71 -16.14 -4.92
C ARG A 57 8.85 -15.16 -5.69
N GLU A 58 7.55 -15.16 -5.40
CA GLU A 58 6.59 -14.29 -6.09
C GLU A 58 6.71 -12.83 -5.64
N LEU A 59 6.70 -11.93 -6.63
CA LEU A 59 6.86 -10.49 -6.48
C LEU A 59 5.60 -9.76 -6.94
N ALA A 60 5.27 -8.67 -6.24
CA ALA A 60 4.41 -7.61 -6.73
C ALA A 60 5.30 -6.45 -7.18
N ILE A 61 5.26 -6.13 -8.48
CA ILE A 61 6.02 -5.03 -9.10
C ILE A 61 5.03 -3.90 -9.34
N LYS A 62 4.99 -2.93 -8.42
CA LYS A 62 4.12 -1.76 -8.49
C LYS A 62 4.82 -0.66 -9.28
N ILE A 63 4.24 -0.30 -10.42
CA ILE A 63 4.73 0.78 -11.29
C ILE A 63 3.75 1.95 -11.20
N TYR A 64 4.21 3.06 -10.65
CA TYR A 64 3.44 4.28 -10.53
C TYR A 64 3.29 5.01 -11.87
N LEU A 65 2.09 5.51 -12.14
CA LEU A 65 1.76 6.19 -13.40
C LEU A 65 2.38 7.59 -13.46
N THR A 66 3.06 7.91 -14.56
CA THR A 66 3.80 9.17 -14.69
C THR A 66 3.04 10.36 -15.26
N VAL A 67 1.82 10.15 -15.76
CA VAL A 67 1.16 11.12 -16.66
C VAL A 67 -0.20 11.65 -16.19
N SER A 68 -0.80 11.17 -15.09
CA SER A 68 -2.15 11.62 -14.73
C SER A 68 -2.18 12.84 -13.79
N ALA A 69 -2.85 13.91 -14.22
CA ALA A 69 -3.07 15.11 -13.39
C ALA A 69 -3.99 14.82 -12.19
N GLU A 70 -4.88 13.83 -12.31
CA GLU A 70 -5.75 13.35 -11.24
C GLU A 70 -4.95 12.69 -10.11
N PHE A 71 -3.91 11.92 -10.44
CA PHE A 71 -3.02 11.33 -9.44
C PHE A 71 -2.35 12.41 -8.58
N LYS A 72 -1.83 13.48 -9.20
CA LYS A 72 -1.27 14.61 -8.46
C LYS A 72 -2.25 15.19 -7.44
N LYS A 73 -3.52 15.39 -7.85
CA LYS A 73 -4.54 15.95 -6.96
C LYS A 73 -4.82 15.02 -5.77
N GLY A 74 -4.88 13.71 -6.01
CA GLY A 74 -5.12 12.69 -4.98
C GLY A 74 -4.01 12.61 -3.92
N MET A 75 -2.75 12.83 -4.31
CA MET A 75 -1.60 12.77 -3.39
C MET A 75 -1.43 14.02 -2.52
N LEU A 76 -1.89 15.19 -3.00
CA LEU A 76 -1.63 16.48 -2.35
C LEU A 76 -1.94 16.50 -0.85
N PRO A 77 -3.09 15.96 -0.37
CA PRO A 77 -3.42 15.95 1.06
C PRO A 77 -2.43 15.19 1.95
N TYR A 78 -1.65 14.27 1.38
CA TYR A 78 -0.76 13.37 2.10
C TYR A 78 0.74 13.71 1.92
N ILE A 79 1.06 14.66 1.04
CA ILE A 79 2.41 15.24 0.90
C ILE A 79 2.52 16.62 1.55
N ARG A 80 1.42 17.38 1.60
CA ARG A 80 1.41 18.75 2.12
C ARG A 80 1.61 18.72 3.64
N GLY A 81 2.79 19.14 4.09
CA GLY A 81 3.17 19.10 5.50
C GLY A 81 3.94 17.83 5.87
N ASP A 82 4.25 16.94 4.92
CA ASP A 82 5.19 15.85 5.12
C ASP A 82 6.63 16.34 4.88
N PRO A 83 7.51 16.37 5.91
CA PRO A 83 8.86 16.89 5.79
C PRO A 83 9.71 16.20 4.72
N ARG A 84 9.36 14.96 4.35
CA ARG A 84 10.04 14.17 3.31
C ARG A 84 9.88 14.78 1.91
N PHE A 85 8.92 15.68 1.72
CA PHE A 85 8.63 16.32 0.43
C PHE A 85 9.13 17.77 0.34
N THR A 86 9.64 18.37 1.43
CA THR A 86 10.04 19.78 1.47
C THR A 86 11.07 20.16 0.39
N HIS A 87 12.01 19.27 0.09
CA HIS A 87 13.08 19.50 -0.89
C HIS A 87 12.84 18.80 -2.24
N VAL A 88 11.66 18.20 -2.43
CA VAL A 88 11.33 17.49 -3.67
C VAL A 88 10.87 18.51 -4.71
N ARG A 89 11.41 18.42 -5.92
CA ARG A 89 10.95 19.26 -7.03
C ARG A 89 9.46 19.01 -7.29
N LYS A 90 8.72 20.08 -7.57
CA LYS A 90 7.25 20.04 -7.75
C LYS A 90 6.80 19.47 -9.11
N ASP A 91 7.74 19.03 -9.95
CA ASP A 91 7.42 18.36 -11.20
C ASP A 91 6.84 16.96 -10.96
N THR A 92 6.08 16.45 -11.92
CA THR A 92 5.33 15.18 -11.78
C THR A 92 6.23 14.01 -11.42
N ARG A 93 7.34 13.86 -12.15
CA ARG A 93 8.22 12.69 -12.03
C ARG A 93 8.92 12.69 -10.68
N SER A 94 9.47 13.82 -10.25
CA SER A 94 10.12 13.93 -8.94
C SER A 94 9.16 13.61 -7.79
N LEU A 95 7.91 14.09 -7.87
CA LEU A 95 6.88 13.78 -6.87
C LEU A 95 6.54 12.29 -6.84
N ILE A 96 6.38 11.64 -8.01
CA ILE A 96 6.13 10.19 -8.08
C ILE A 96 7.29 9.39 -7.50
N TYR A 97 8.53 9.76 -7.82
CA TYR A 97 9.70 9.02 -7.34
C TYR A 97 9.81 9.14 -5.82
N ALA A 98 9.58 10.35 -5.28
CA ALA A 98 9.51 10.55 -3.84
C ALA A 98 8.35 9.76 -3.20
N TRP A 99 7.22 9.62 -3.90
CA TRP A 99 6.07 8.87 -3.42
C TRP A 99 6.28 7.35 -3.41
N ALA A 100 6.88 6.79 -4.46
CA ALA A 100 7.30 5.38 -4.47
C ALA A 100 8.32 5.11 -3.35
N GLN A 101 9.29 6.02 -3.18
CA GLN A 101 10.26 5.95 -2.08
C GLN A 101 9.60 6.05 -0.71
N LYS A 102 8.57 6.90 -0.56
CA LYS A 102 7.76 7.05 0.65
C LYS A 102 7.04 5.75 0.99
N GLU A 103 6.38 5.10 0.04
CA GLU A 103 5.72 3.81 0.25
C GLU A 103 6.72 2.72 0.67
N PHE A 104 7.86 2.61 -0.02
CA PHE A 104 8.93 1.68 0.36
C PHE A 104 9.37 1.87 1.81
N LYS A 105 9.64 3.11 2.24
CA LYS A 105 10.04 3.43 3.62
C LYS A 105 8.93 3.20 4.64
N ASN A 106 7.68 3.45 4.26
CA ASN A 106 6.53 3.17 5.12
C ASN A 106 6.34 1.66 5.33
N LEU A 107 6.50 0.83 4.28
CA LEU A 107 6.48 -0.63 4.37
C LEU A 107 7.60 -1.13 5.30
N GLN A 108 8.82 -0.60 5.17
CA GLN A 108 9.95 -0.96 6.06
C GLN A 108 9.62 -0.68 7.52
N ARG A 109 9.18 0.54 7.84
CA ARG A 109 8.81 0.94 9.21
C ARG A 109 7.65 0.11 9.78
N ALA A 110 6.64 -0.21 8.96
CA ALA A 110 5.52 -1.03 9.36
C ALA A 110 5.97 -2.47 9.68
N MET A 111 6.80 -3.06 8.82
CA MET A 111 7.36 -4.40 9.01
C MET A 111 8.23 -4.47 10.27
N GLU A 112 9.14 -3.50 10.48
CA GLU A 112 9.97 -3.38 11.69
C GLU A 112 9.14 -3.22 12.98
N ALA A 113 7.99 -2.52 12.90
CA ALA A 113 7.03 -2.42 14.00
C ALA A 113 6.26 -3.72 14.28
N GLY A 114 6.45 -4.76 13.47
CA GLY A 114 5.77 -6.05 13.55
C GLY A 114 4.33 -5.99 13.05
N VAL A 115 4.05 -5.11 12.08
CA VAL A 115 2.80 -5.08 11.30
C VAL A 115 2.99 -5.95 10.07
N ARG A 116 2.00 -6.79 9.77
CA ARG A 116 2.07 -7.65 8.58
C ARG A 116 1.69 -6.82 7.36
N VAL A 117 2.68 -6.55 6.52
CA VAL A 117 2.61 -5.84 5.24
C VAL A 117 3.37 -6.65 4.18
N PRO A 118 3.23 -6.34 2.87
CA PRO A 118 4.18 -6.82 1.87
C PRO A 118 5.61 -6.46 2.24
N GLU A 119 6.54 -7.41 2.18
CA GLU A 119 7.95 -7.17 2.43
C GLU A 119 8.51 -6.28 1.30
N PRO A 120 9.03 -5.09 1.60
CA PRO A 120 9.60 -4.21 0.57
C PRO A 120 10.99 -4.71 0.16
N ILE A 121 11.20 -4.96 -1.13
CA ILE A 121 12.43 -5.58 -1.66
C ILE A 121 13.35 -4.54 -2.28
N ALA A 122 12.83 -3.70 -3.17
CA ALA A 122 13.58 -2.64 -3.81
C ALA A 122 12.68 -1.51 -4.32
N VAL A 123 13.22 -0.31 -4.45
CA VAL A 123 12.54 0.81 -5.10
C VAL A 123 13.53 1.59 -5.94
N SER A 124 13.11 2.00 -7.13
CA SER A 124 13.89 2.88 -8.00
C SER A 124 12.94 3.66 -8.88
N LYS A 125 13.08 5.00 -8.86
CA LYS A 125 12.17 5.91 -9.56
C LYS A 125 10.70 5.60 -9.24
N ASN A 126 9.89 5.24 -10.24
CA ASN A 126 8.46 4.92 -10.13
C ASN A 126 8.17 3.43 -9.91
N VAL A 127 9.19 2.57 -9.75
CA VAL A 127 9.01 1.13 -9.61
C VAL A 127 9.34 0.71 -8.18
N LEU A 128 8.37 0.05 -7.53
CA LEU A 128 8.48 -0.58 -6.21
C LEU A 128 8.30 -2.09 -6.35
N ILE A 129 9.27 -2.87 -5.88
CA ILE A 129 9.22 -4.33 -5.77
C ILE A 129 8.95 -4.71 -4.32
N MET A 130 7.96 -5.55 -4.09
CA MET A 130 7.63 -6.11 -2.78
C MET A 130 7.17 -7.58 -2.90
N SER A 131 7.12 -8.30 -1.79
CA SER A 131 6.60 -9.67 -1.78
C SER A 131 5.16 -9.73 -2.29
N PHE A 132 4.83 -10.69 -3.13
CA PHE A 132 3.45 -10.93 -3.55
C PHE A 132 2.62 -11.52 -2.40
N ILE A 133 1.43 -10.98 -2.16
CA ILE A 133 0.48 -11.51 -1.19
C ILE A 133 -0.60 -12.27 -1.94
N GLY A 134 -0.38 -13.57 -2.12
CA GLY A 134 -1.22 -14.43 -2.93
C GLY A 134 -0.48 -15.72 -3.27
N LYS A 135 -0.95 -16.41 -4.31
CA LYS A 135 -0.29 -17.60 -4.83
C LYS A 135 -0.52 -17.75 -6.32
N ASN A 136 0.53 -18.08 -7.07
CA ASN A 136 0.51 -18.38 -8.51
C ASN A 136 -0.13 -17.23 -9.31
N GLY A 137 0.29 -15.99 -9.03
CA GLY A 137 -0.24 -14.80 -9.69
C GLY A 137 -1.68 -14.41 -9.31
N VAL A 138 -2.33 -15.13 -8.40
CA VAL A 138 -3.66 -14.79 -7.88
C VAL A 138 -3.51 -14.06 -6.54
N ASN A 139 -4.00 -12.81 -6.47
CA ASN A 139 -3.99 -12.00 -5.25
C ASN A 139 -4.74 -12.71 -4.11
N ALA A 140 -4.29 -12.52 -2.88
CA ALA A 140 -5.11 -12.81 -1.73
C ALA A 140 -6.38 -11.93 -1.76
N PRO A 141 -7.55 -12.47 -1.37
CA PRO A 141 -8.78 -11.72 -1.44
C PRO A 141 -8.76 -10.55 -0.44
N LEU A 142 -9.41 -9.45 -0.82
CA LEU A 142 -9.58 -8.30 0.05
C LEU A 142 -10.51 -8.64 1.22
N LEU A 143 -10.36 -7.90 2.32
CA LEU A 143 -11.24 -8.02 3.49
C LEU A 143 -12.71 -7.79 3.11
N LYS A 144 -12.97 -6.91 2.14
CA LYS A 144 -14.30 -6.70 1.55
C LYS A 144 -14.90 -7.94 0.87
N GLU A 145 -14.06 -8.81 0.30
CA GLU A 145 -14.46 -9.91 -0.58
C GLU A 145 -14.68 -11.22 0.17
N VAL A 146 -14.37 -11.27 1.46
CA VAL A 146 -14.39 -12.51 2.25
C VAL A 146 -15.43 -12.50 3.36
N SER A 147 -16.13 -13.63 3.49
CA SER A 147 -16.89 -13.96 4.69
C SER A 147 -15.93 -14.45 5.78
N LEU A 148 -15.73 -13.63 6.82
CA LEU A 148 -14.81 -13.95 7.90
C LEU A 148 -15.35 -15.05 8.81
N LYS A 149 -14.58 -16.12 9.00
CA LYS A 149 -14.89 -17.16 10.00
C LYS A 149 -14.84 -16.65 11.44
N ASN A 150 -13.91 -15.72 11.73
CA ASN A 150 -13.73 -15.14 13.05
C ASN A 150 -13.49 -13.62 12.96
N PRO A 151 -14.55 -12.82 12.70
CA PRO A 151 -14.43 -11.39 12.48
C PRO A 151 -13.86 -10.66 13.72
N LYS A 152 -14.19 -11.14 14.93
CA LYS A 152 -13.66 -10.59 16.20
C LYS A 152 -12.14 -10.72 16.31
N GLN A 153 -11.57 -11.84 15.87
CA GLN A 153 -10.12 -12.05 15.86
C GLN A 153 -9.42 -11.12 14.86
N ILE A 154 -9.99 -10.96 13.66
CA ILE A 154 -9.45 -10.07 12.63
C ILE A 154 -9.50 -8.61 13.10
N TYR A 155 -10.63 -8.17 13.67
CA TYR A 155 -10.77 -6.84 14.28
C TYR A 155 -9.67 -6.56 15.32
N ARG A 156 -9.50 -7.45 16.30
CA ARG A 156 -8.48 -7.30 17.35
C ARG A 156 -7.06 -7.21 16.77
N ARG A 157 -6.78 -7.98 15.72
CA ARG A 157 -5.48 -7.98 15.04
C ARG A 157 -5.24 -6.69 14.25
N LEU A 158 -6.25 -6.20 13.54
CA LEU A 158 -6.18 -4.90 12.84
C LEU A 158 -6.01 -3.73 13.82
N LEU A 159 -6.77 -3.69 14.92
CA LEU A 159 -6.58 -2.66 15.95
C LEU A 159 -5.16 -2.71 16.56
N THR A 160 -4.61 -3.92 16.73
CA THR A 160 -3.21 -4.10 17.16
C THR A 160 -2.22 -3.58 16.12
N TYR A 161 -2.49 -3.77 14.83
CA TYR A 161 -1.65 -3.22 13.76
C TYR A 161 -1.72 -1.70 13.71
N VAL A 162 -2.90 -1.09 13.84
CA VAL A 162 -3.04 0.38 13.93
C VAL A 162 -2.26 0.93 15.12
N LYS A 163 -2.36 0.28 16.29
CA LYS A 163 -1.55 0.64 17.47
C LYS A 163 -0.05 0.55 17.21
N LYS A 164 0.42 -0.52 16.56
CA LYS A 164 1.84 -0.69 16.21
C LYS A 164 2.32 0.35 15.20
N LEU A 165 1.53 0.63 14.16
CA LEU A 165 1.82 1.71 13.20
C LEU A 165 1.99 3.04 13.92
N TYR A 166 1.04 3.41 14.78
CA TYR A 166 1.09 4.68 15.50
C TYR A 166 2.26 4.74 16.50
N GLN A 167 2.34 3.78 17.42
CA GLN A 167 3.26 3.87 18.56
C GLN A 167 4.71 3.54 18.20
N LYS A 168 4.92 2.52 17.37
CA LYS A 168 6.25 2.00 17.02
C LYS A 168 6.72 2.54 15.68
N ALA A 169 5.89 2.42 14.63
CA ALA A 169 6.28 2.90 13.31
C ALA A 169 6.22 4.42 13.19
N LYS A 170 5.54 5.14 14.10
CA LYS A 170 5.26 6.60 14.04
C LYS A 170 4.55 6.99 12.74
N LEU A 171 3.57 6.19 12.34
CA LEU A 171 2.79 6.35 11.13
C LEU A 171 1.28 6.23 11.41
N VAL A 172 0.49 6.97 10.65
CA VAL A 172 -0.95 6.78 10.48
C VAL A 172 -1.17 6.27 9.06
N HIS A 173 -1.95 5.21 8.87
CA HIS A 173 -2.19 4.63 7.53
C HIS A 173 -2.87 5.65 6.61
N ALA A 174 -3.78 6.44 7.17
CA ALA A 174 -4.48 7.53 6.51
C ALA A 174 -5.37 7.11 5.35
N ASP A 175 -5.62 5.81 5.16
CA ASP A 175 -6.60 5.29 4.19
C ASP A 175 -7.00 3.85 4.54
N LEU A 176 -7.05 3.53 5.84
CA LEU A 176 -7.35 2.17 6.27
C LEU A 176 -8.85 1.89 6.11
N SER A 177 -9.17 0.86 5.33
CA SER A 177 -10.51 0.37 5.08
C SER A 177 -10.48 -1.12 4.67
N GLU A 178 -11.63 -1.74 4.47
CA GLU A 178 -11.75 -3.11 3.97
C GLU A 178 -11.20 -3.33 2.55
N TYR A 179 -10.90 -2.24 1.84
CA TYR A 179 -10.29 -2.28 0.50
C TYR A 179 -8.77 -2.40 0.54
N ASN A 180 -8.14 -1.93 1.63
CA ASN A 180 -6.67 -1.88 1.78
C ASN A 180 -6.15 -2.93 2.80
N VAL A 181 -6.94 -3.98 2.99
CA VAL A 181 -6.58 -5.15 3.82
C VAL A 181 -6.80 -6.41 2.99
N MET A 182 -5.77 -7.24 2.84
CA MET A 182 -5.91 -8.60 2.29
C MET A 182 -6.05 -9.62 3.41
N ILE A 183 -6.81 -10.69 3.17
CA ILE A 183 -6.84 -11.87 4.06
C ILE A 183 -6.00 -12.98 3.44
N TRP A 184 -4.83 -13.22 4.04
CA TRP A 184 -3.89 -14.23 3.58
C TRP A 184 -3.53 -15.21 4.68
N ARG A 185 -3.73 -16.52 4.46
CA ARG A 185 -3.50 -17.58 5.45
C ARG A 185 -4.20 -17.28 6.79
N ASN A 186 -5.49 -16.94 6.74
CA ASN A 186 -6.36 -16.60 7.88
C ASN A 186 -5.90 -15.41 8.74
N ALA A 187 -5.08 -14.50 8.21
CA ALA A 187 -4.65 -13.31 8.93
C ALA A 187 -4.61 -12.08 8.02
N PRO A 188 -4.91 -10.89 8.56
CA PRO A 188 -4.90 -9.66 7.79
C PRO A 188 -3.47 -9.27 7.41
N VAL A 189 -3.34 -8.69 6.22
CA VAL A 189 -2.14 -8.04 5.69
C VAL A 189 -2.55 -6.63 5.26
N LEU A 190 -1.94 -5.60 5.85
CA LEU A 190 -2.16 -4.22 5.41
C LEU A 190 -1.32 -3.97 4.16
N PHE A 191 -1.87 -3.25 3.19
CA PHE A 191 -1.12 -2.83 2.00
C PHE A 191 -1.52 -1.40 1.61
N ASP A 192 -0.87 -0.86 0.59
CA ASP A 192 -1.05 0.51 0.11
C ASP A 192 -0.82 1.58 1.18
N VAL A 193 0.39 1.55 1.77
CA VAL A 193 0.86 2.55 2.74
C VAL A 193 1.48 3.77 2.04
N SER A 194 1.15 3.98 0.77
CA SER A 194 1.59 5.13 -0.03
C SER A 194 1.04 6.45 0.53
N GLN A 195 -0.22 6.43 0.98
CA GLN A 195 -0.91 7.57 1.61
C GLN A 195 -0.54 7.76 3.09
N ALA A 196 0.11 6.78 3.73
CA ALA A 196 0.44 6.85 5.16
C ALA A 196 1.35 8.05 5.50
N VAL A 197 0.99 8.75 6.58
CA VAL A 197 1.64 10.00 7.02
C VAL A 197 2.39 9.79 8.34
N THR A 198 3.40 10.63 8.60
CA THR A 198 4.05 10.70 9.92
C THR A 198 3.15 11.37 10.95
N LEU A 199 3.46 11.20 12.24
CA LEU A 199 2.68 11.81 13.31
C LEU A 199 2.76 13.35 13.32
N ASP A 200 3.83 13.93 12.77
CA ASP A 200 4.01 15.39 12.66
C ASP A 200 3.16 16.01 11.54
N HIS A 201 2.48 15.19 10.73
CA HIS A 201 1.63 15.69 9.66
C HIS A 201 0.41 16.43 10.27
N PRO A 202 0.05 17.63 9.79
CA PRO A 202 -1.03 18.43 10.39
C PRO A 202 -2.38 17.71 10.48
N MET A 203 -2.64 16.79 9.53
CA MET A 203 -3.86 15.99 9.49
C MET A 203 -3.74 14.60 10.12
N ALA A 204 -2.63 14.25 10.78
CA ALA A 204 -2.41 12.90 11.30
C ALA A 204 -3.52 12.42 12.25
N ASP A 205 -3.99 13.29 13.16
CA ASP A 205 -5.09 12.98 14.08
C ASP A 205 -6.40 12.68 13.33
N GLN A 206 -6.79 13.58 12.42
CA GLN A 206 -8.01 13.43 11.63
C GLN A 206 -7.99 12.15 10.79
N PHE A 207 -6.85 11.83 10.18
CA PHE A 207 -6.67 10.59 9.43
C PHE A 207 -6.77 9.35 10.32
N LEU A 208 -6.19 9.38 11.52
CA LEU A 208 -6.30 8.26 12.46
C LEU A 208 -7.75 8.04 12.88
N ARG A 209 -8.48 9.10 13.20
CA ARG A 209 -9.91 9.02 13.56
C ARG A 209 -10.73 8.43 12.41
N ARG A 210 -10.45 8.84 11.17
CA ARG A 210 -11.09 8.27 9.97
C ARG A 210 -10.81 6.78 9.81
N ASP A 211 -9.56 6.36 9.94
CA ASP A 211 -9.15 4.95 9.86
C ASP A 211 -9.90 4.11 10.92
N LEU A 212 -10.01 4.62 12.15
CA LEU A 212 -10.73 3.96 13.25
C LEU A 212 -12.24 3.91 13.01
N GLU A 213 -12.84 4.97 12.48
CA GLU A 213 -14.25 5.02 12.08
C GLU A 213 -14.56 3.99 10.98
N ASN A 214 -13.67 3.85 9.98
CA ASN A 214 -13.83 2.83 8.94
C ASN A 214 -13.81 1.41 9.51
N LEU A 215 -12.85 1.10 10.39
CA LEU A 215 -12.82 -0.18 11.10
C LEU A 215 -14.08 -0.38 11.95
N TYR A 216 -14.54 0.66 12.65
CA TYR A 216 -15.77 0.60 13.44
C TYR A 216 -16.96 0.20 12.58
N ARG A 217 -17.20 0.95 11.50
CA ARG A 217 -18.33 0.70 10.58
C ARG A 217 -18.29 -0.69 9.98
N TYR A 218 -17.13 -1.13 9.49
CA TYR A 218 -17.00 -2.45 8.86
C TYR A 218 -17.31 -3.58 9.84
N PHE A 219 -16.68 -3.59 11.03
CA PHE A 219 -16.86 -4.68 11.99
C PHE A 219 -18.19 -4.63 12.73
N LYS A 220 -18.79 -3.44 12.90
CA LYS A 220 -20.14 -3.31 13.48
C LYS A 220 -21.19 -3.97 12.58
N LYS A 221 -21.07 -3.84 11.26
CA LYS A 221 -21.94 -4.54 10.28
C LYS A 221 -21.85 -6.07 10.38
N LEU A 222 -20.70 -6.59 10.82
CA LEU A 222 -20.47 -8.02 11.06
C LEU A 222 -20.90 -8.47 12.47
N SER A 223 -21.66 -7.65 13.20
CA SER A 223 -22.11 -7.92 14.57
C SER A 223 -20.96 -8.21 15.56
N VAL A 224 -19.77 -7.66 15.30
CA VAL A 224 -18.67 -7.69 16.26
C VAL A 224 -18.96 -6.66 17.35
N ASP A 225 -18.66 -7.01 18.60
CA ASP A 225 -18.58 -6.05 19.69
C ASP A 225 -17.31 -5.21 19.53
N VAL A 226 -17.48 -4.04 18.90
CA VAL A 226 -16.42 -3.09 18.57
C VAL A 226 -16.41 -1.99 19.62
N LEU A 227 -15.22 -1.64 20.12
CA LEU A 227 -15.02 -0.46 20.97
C LEU A 227 -15.49 0.81 20.25
N SER A 228 -15.91 1.82 21.01
CA SER A 228 -16.16 3.15 20.45
C SER A 228 -14.89 3.71 19.81
N VAL A 229 -15.05 4.62 18.85
CA VAL A 229 -13.91 5.26 18.16
C VAL A 229 -12.99 5.96 19.16
N GLU A 230 -13.53 6.62 20.19
CA GLU A 230 -12.73 7.26 21.24
C GLU A 230 -11.96 6.25 22.10
N GLU A 231 -12.52 5.09 22.41
CA GLU A 231 -11.79 4.02 23.11
C GLU A 231 -10.69 3.42 22.25
N MET A 232 -10.96 3.17 20.97
CA MET A 232 -9.93 2.73 20.02
C MET A 232 -8.82 3.76 19.90
N TYR A 233 -9.18 5.04 19.78
CA TYR A 233 -8.24 6.16 19.69
C TYR A 233 -7.35 6.21 20.93
N ARG A 234 -7.92 6.25 22.15
CA ARG A 234 -7.15 6.23 23.40
C ARG A 234 -6.22 5.02 23.48
N ARG A 235 -6.68 3.83 23.05
CA ARG A 235 -5.85 2.60 23.06
C ARG A 235 -4.68 2.66 22.07
N VAL A 236 -4.89 3.31 20.92
CA VAL A 236 -3.86 3.49 19.88
C VAL A 236 -2.86 4.56 20.30
N THR A 237 -3.31 5.70 20.81
CA THR A 237 -2.43 6.81 21.21
C THR A 237 -1.78 6.64 22.58
N GLY A 238 -2.26 5.66 23.37
CA GLY A 238 -1.76 5.41 24.72
C GLY A 238 -2.35 6.37 25.77
N GLY A 239 -3.53 6.93 25.51
CA GLY A 239 -4.25 7.81 26.43
C GLY A 239 -3.74 9.26 26.45
N LYS A 240 -2.85 9.65 25.52
CA LYS A 240 -2.50 11.06 25.33
C LYS A 240 -3.72 11.79 24.77
N THR A 241 -4.24 12.70 25.59
CA THR A 241 -5.31 13.65 25.24
C THR A 241 -4.69 14.86 24.56
#